data_AF-A0A2R6MHE1-F1
#
_entry.id   AF-A0A2R6MHE1-F1
#
_cell.length_a   1.000
_cell.length_b   1.000
_cell.length_c   1.000
_cell.angle_alpha   90.00
_cell.angle_beta   90.00
_cell.angle_gamma   90.00
#
_symmetry.space_group_name_H-M   'P 1'
#
loop_
_entity.id
_entity.type
_entity.pdbx_description
1 polymer ?
#
loop_
_entity_poly.entity_id
_entity_poly.type
_entity_poly.pdbx_seq_one_letter_code
_entity_poly.pdbx_strand_id
1 'polypeptide(L)'
;MSDDADPLHRIIARKVRDNGLHPRWWVTNAYPWARRRLRDAAFRRLMALRRRDAFDHYEAEWDNLVILDACRYDLFASTHDLPGELEQRHSKGSATAEWLRRHFADRDAHDTVYVTANPMYRATEWVGADLSETFHDVIDLTEGAFVEDGTTMPYTVAAAAVWAAETYPKKRLLVHFMQPHHPFVSRFAREHDLLDPEMRLRQFVTEGETRTETRAWREWGRQVDTGDLPIETLWRAYRDNLTLALPAVHDLLDAFEGRTVVTSDHGNMLGERATPFAETVWGHPQEYQTPELVDVPWLVTNPSVPTRATTADPPIDRLDRDDDELSDRLSALGYA
;
A
#
# COMPACT_ATOMS: atom_id res chain seq x y z
N MET A 1 -11.08 43.19 -13.41
CA MET A 1 -10.86 42.06 -14.34
C MET A 1 -9.70 41.27 -13.76
N SER A 2 -10.00 40.16 -13.07
CA SER A 2 -9.04 39.41 -12.28
C SER A 2 -8.02 38.71 -13.17
N ASP A 3 -6.75 38.96 -12.89
CA ASP A 3 -5.59 38.38 -13.57
C ASP A 3 -5.24 37.01 -12.94
N ASP A 4 -6.24 36.13 -12.84
CA ASP A 4 -6.12 34.74 -12.37
C ASP A 4 -5.74 33.80 -13.53
N ALA A 5 -4.75 34.21 -14.33
CA ALA A 5 -4.08 33.26 -15.18
C ALA A 5 -3.26 32.31 -14.28
N ASP A 6 -3.55 31.01 -14.37
CA ASP A 6 -2.78 29.90 -13.80
C ASP A 6 -1.27 30.24 -13.86
N PRO A 7 -0.52 30.15 -12.74
CA PRO A 7 0.92 30.40 -12.70
C PRO A 7 1.68 29.74 -13.86
N LEU A 8 1.23 28.56 -14.28
CA LEU A 8 1.76 27.83 -15.41
C LEU A 8 1.54 28.54 -16.76
N HIS A 9 0.37 29.14 -16.99
CA HIS A 9 0.07 29.90 -18.20
C HIS A 9 1.01 31.10 -18.34
N ARG A 10 1.32 31.79 -17.25
CA ARG A 10 2.28 32.91 -17.25
C ARG A 10 3.70 32.45 -17.58
N ILE A 11 4.12 31.30 -17.06
CA ILE A 11 5.44 30.71 -17.35
C ILE A 11 5.53 30.29 -18.82
N ILE A 12 4.50 29.63 -19.36
CA ILE A 12 4.45 29.22 -20.76
C ILE A 12 4.47 30.45 -21.68
N ALA A 13 3.63 31.46 -21.40
CA ALA A 13 3.55 32.69 -22.18
C ALA A 13 4.90 33.43 -22.21
N ARG A 14 5.63 33.46 -21.09
CA ARG A 14 6.98 34.03 -21.01
C ARG A 14 7.96 33.24 -21.89
N LYS A 15 8.02 31.91 -21.75
CA LYS A 15 8.93 31.07 -22.54
C LYS A 15 8.67 31.17 -24.05
N VAL A 16 7.40 31.22 -24.47
CA VAL A 16 7.01 31.41 -25.87
C VAL A 16 7.36 32.81 -26.37
N ARG A 17 7.18 33.86 -25.55
CA ARG A 17 7.61 35.22 -25.92
C ARG A 17 9.12 35.28 -26.15
N ASP A 18 9.90 34.67 -25.27
CA ASP A 18 11.36 34.76 -25.28
C ASP A 18 11.99 33.89 -26.39
N ASN A 19 11.32 32.82 -26.84
CA ASN A 19 11.92 31.82 -27.74
C ASN A 19 11.08 31.44 -28.96
N GLY A 20 9.85 31.96 -29.09
CA GLY A 20 8.86 31.49 -30.06
C GLY A 20 9.23 31.70 -31.53
N LEU A 21 10.24 32.53 -31.81
CA LEU A 21 10.78 32.71 -33.16
C LEU A 21 11.98 31.79 -33.48
N HIS A 22 12.44 30.97 -32.52
CA HIS A 22 13.56 30.05 -32.71
C HIS A 22 13.07 28.64 -33.04
N PRO A 23 13.19 28.15 -34.29
CA PRO A 23 12.67 26.84 -34.68
C PRO A 23 13.29 25.68 -33.90
N ARG A 24 14.59 25.79 -33.56
CA ARG A 24 15.28 24.80 -32.72
C ARG A 24 14.65 24.68 -31.34
N TRP A 25 14.21 25.79 -30.74
CA TRP A 25 13.58 25.77 -29.41
C TRP A 25 12.24 25.01 -29.44
N TRP A 26 11.45 25.19 -30.50
CA TRP A 26 10.21 24.42 -30.67
C TRP A 26 10.47 22.91 -30.74
N VAL A 27 11.46 22.49 -31.52
CA VAL A 27 11.79 21.08 -31.72
C VAL A 27 12.40 20.45 -30.46
N THR A 28 13.30 21.13 -29.76
CA THR A 28 14.03 20.54 -28.62
C THR A 28 13.34 20.70 -27.28
N ASN A 29 12.44 21.68 -27.14
CA ASN A 29 11.81 22.00 -25.85
C ASN A 29 10.28 21.95 -25.93
N ALA A 30 9.66 22.84 -26.72
CA ALA A 30 8.22 23.05 -26.66
C ALA A 30 7.41 21.83 -27.12
N TYR A 31 7.80 21.20 -28.24
CA TYR A 31 7.12 20.03 -28.77
C TYR A 31 7.27 18.79 -27.86
N PRO A 32 8.47 18.40 -27.38
CA PRO A 32 8.61 17.33 -26.40
C PRO A 32 7.80 17.57 -25.13
N TRP A 33 7.80 18.80 -24.61
CA TRP A 33 7.03 19.17 -23.43
C TRP A 33 5.51 19.04 -23.66
N ALA A 34 5.01 19.55 -24.79
CA ALA A 34 3.60 19.49 -25.14
C ALA A 34 3.15 18.03 -25.38
N ARG A 35 3.97 17.24 -26.08
CA ARG A 35 3.74 15.80 -26.30
C ARG A 35 3.67 15.05 -24.96
N ARG A 36 4.59 15.31 -24.03
CA ARG A 36 4.57 14.72 -22.68
C ARG A 36 3.29 15.12 -21.94
N ARG A 37 2.92 16.40 -21.92
CA ARG A 37 1.67 16.89 -21.30
C ARG A 37 0.42 16.20 -21.84
N LEU A 38 0.31 16.08 -23.17
CA LEU A 38 -0.81 15.39 -23.82
C LEU A 38 -0.82 13.90 -23.48
N ARG A 39 0.34 13.25 -23.49
CA ARG A 39 0.49 11.84 -23.09
C ARG A 39 0.04 11.63 -21.64
N ASP A 40 0.50 12.46 -20.71
CA ASP A 40 0.18 12.34 -19.29
C ASP A 40 -1.32 12.64 -19.03
N ALA A 41 -1.92 13.57 -19.78
CA ALA A 41 -3.35 13.84 -19.73
C ALA A 41 -4.18 12.66 -20.28
N ALA A 42 -3.78 12.09 -21.42
CA ALA A 42 -4.43 10.92 -22.00
C ALA A 42 -4.30 9.69 -21.08
N PHE A 43 -3.12 9.48 -20.48
CA PHE A 43 -2.86 8.44 -19.49
C PHE A 43 -3.83 8.57 -18.31
N ARG A 44 -3.85 9.72 -17.63
CA ARG A 44 -4.74 9.94 -16.47
C ARG A 44 -6.21 9.74 -16.82
N ARG A 45 -6.65 10.21 -17.99
CA ARG A 45 -8.04 10.02 -18.43
C ARG A 45 -8.35 8.55 -18.66
N LEU A 46 -7.45 7.79 -19.27
CA LEU A 46 -7.62 6.35 -19.47
C LEU A 46 -7.63 5.58 -18.14
N MET A 47 -6.72 5.87 -17.24
CA MET A 47 -6.67 5.24 -15.92
C MET A 47 -7.93 5.53 -15.10
N ALA A 48 -8.41 6.78 -15.13
CA ALA A 48 -9.67 7.15 -14.51
C ALA A 48 -10.88 6.41 -15.10
N LEU A 49 -10.88 6.10 -16.40
CA LEU A 49 -11.92 5.27 -17.01
C LEU A 49 -11.85 3.82 -16.54
N ARG A 50 -10.64 3.25 -16.46
CA ARG A 50 -10.42 1.86 -16.01
C ARG A 50 -10.76 1.64 -14.54
N ARG A 51 -10.58 2.66 -13.70
CA ARG A 51 -10.89 2.62 -12.26
C ARG A 51 -12.37 2.82 -11.93
N ARG A 52 -13.23 3.11 -12.91
CA ARG A 52 -14.64 3.49 -12.64
C ARG A 52 -15.39 2.44 -11.83
N ASP A 53 -15.08 1.17 -12.04
CA ASP A 53 -15.73 0.04 -11.41
C ASP A 53 -14.87 -0.57 -10.29
N ALA A 54 -13.87 0.17 -9.79
CA ALA A 54 -13.01 -0.29 -8.70
C ALA A 54 -13.81 -0.43 -7.39
N PHE A 55 -13.53 -1.53 -6.69
CA PHE A 55 -14.24 -1.98 -5.50
C PHE A 55 -13.88 -1.15 -4.26
N ASP A 56 -14.89 -0.67 -3.54
CA ASP A 56 -14.70 -0.02 -2.24
C ASP A 56 -14.54 -1.09 -1.15
N HIS A 57 -13.30 -1.31 -0.72
CA HIS A 57 -12.98 -2.35 0.25
C HIS A 57 -13.61 -2.05 1.61
N TYR A 58 -13.77 -0.77 1.96
CA TYR A 58 -14.25 -0.37 3.27
C TYR A 58 -15.77 -0.45 3.41
N GLU A 59 -16.51 -0.17 2.34
CA GLU A 59 -17.98 -0.29 2.29
C GLU A 59 -18.47 -1.74 2.26
N ALA A 60 -17.57 -2.70 1.98
CA ALA A 60 -17.90 -4.11 2.02
C ALA A 60 -18.25 -4.58 3.45
N GLU A 61 -19.06 -5.62 3.55
CA GLU A 61 -19.47 -6.19 4.83
C GLU A 61 -18.35 -7.04 5.45
N TRP A 62 -17.70 -6.52 6.49
CA TRP A 62 -16.68 -7.21 7.29
C TRP A 62 -16.55 -6.60 8.69
N ASP A 63 -16.14 -7.42 9.64
CA ASP A 63 -15.76 -7.02 11.00
C ASP A 63 -14.26 -6.78 11.11
N ASN A 64 -13.47 -7.63 10.45
CA ASN A 64 -12.01 -7.53 10.41
C ASN A 64 -11.53 -7.58 8.95
N LEU A 65 -10.82 -6.56 8.49
CA LEU A 65 -10.20 -6.50 7.17
C LEU A 65 -8.68 -6.62 7.31
N VAL A 66 -8.14 -7.77 6.96
CA VAL A 66 -6.71 -8.07 6.96
C VAL A 66 -6.14 -7.76 5.58
N ILE A 67 -5.22 -6.82 5.51
CA ILE A 67 -4.56 -6.35 4.30
C ILE A 67 -3.12 -6.88 4.28
N LEU A 68 -2.77 -7.60 3.23
CA LEU A 68 -1.42 -8.00 2.88
C LEU A 68 -0.86 -7.01 1.86
N ASP A 69 0.11 -6.18 2.21
CA ASP A 69 0.60 -5.10 1.37
C ASP A 69 1.17 -5.60 0.03
N ALA A 70 0.78 -4.95 -1.05
CA ALA A 70 1.24 -5.25 -2.40
C ALA A 70 1.08 -6.72 -2.80
N CYS A 71 0.04 -7.43 -2.33
CA CYS A 71 -0.20 -8.85 -2.59
C CYS A 71 -1.05 -9.05 -3.85
N ARG A 72 -0.43 -9.56 -4.91
CA ARG A 72 -1.14 -9.90 -6.15
C ARG A 72 -2.12 -11.06 -5.94
N TYR A 73 -3.23 -11.01 -6.67
CA TYR A 73 -4.20 -12.11 -6.72
C TYR A 73 -3.58 -13.47 -7.10
N ASP A 74 -2.76 -13.51 -8.16
CA ASP A 74 -2.16 -14.75 -8.67
C ASP A 74 -1.14 -15.36 -7.68
N LEU A 75 -0.34 -14.51 -7.03
CA LEU A 75 0.56 -14.93 -5.98
C LEU A 75 -0.22 -15.51 -4.80
N PHE A 76 -1.24 -14.79 -4.32
CA PHE A 76 -2.06 -15.23 -3.20
C PHE A 76 -2.73 -16.57 -3.51
N ALA A 77 -3.49 -16.65 -4.61
CA ALA A 77 -4.25 -17.82 -5.02
C ALA A 77 -3.39 -19.08 -5.21
N SER A 78 -2.11 -18.94 -5.56
CA SER A 78 -1.18 -20.06 -5.74
C SER A 78 -0.42 -20.46 -4.47
N THR A 79 -0.50 -19.67 -3.40
CA THR A 79 0.34 -19.82 -2.20
C THR A 79 -0.46 -20.06 -0.92
N HIS A 80 -1.64 -19.46 -0.76
CA HIS A 80 -2.38 -19.53 0.50
C HIS A 80 -3.04 -20.90 0.72
N ASP A 81 -3.17 -21.28 1.99
CA ASP A 81 -3.94 -22.44 2.48
C ASP A 81 -5.04 -22.05 3.47
N LEU A 82 -5.27 -20.75 3.65
CA LEU A 82 -6.28 -20.19 4.55
C LEU A 82 -7.71 -20.66 4.17
N PRO A 83 -8.58 -20.92 5.16
CA PRO A 83 -9.97 -21.29 4.90
C PRO A 83 -10.79 -20.09 4.41
N GLY A 84 -11.72 -20.32 3.47
CA GLY A 84 -12.66 -19.30 3.01
C GLY A 84 -13.02 -19.41 1.55
N GLU A 85 -13.75 -18.41 1.06
CA GLU A 85 -14.14 -18.27 -0.34
C GLU A 85 -13.31 -17.16 -0.98
N LEU A 86 -12.41 -17.53 -1.91
CA LEU A 86 -11.54 -16.60 -2.61
C LEU A 86 -12.23 -16.04 -3.86
N GLU A 87 -12.23 -14.72 -3.96
CA GLU A 87 -12.63 -13.99 -5.15
C GLU A 87 -11.56 -12.98 -5.56
N GLN A 88 -11.62 -12.53 -6.82
CA GLN A 88 -10.80 -11.45 -7.33
C GLN A 88 -11.59 -10.13 -7.24
N ARG A 89 -10.96 -9.07 -6.73
CA ARG A 89 -11.53 -7.71 -6.70
C ARG A 89 -10.57 -6.70 -7.33
N HIS A 90 -11.13 -5.64 -7.92
CA HIS A 90 -10.37 -4.55 -8.52
C HIS A 90 -10.13 -3.46 -7.47
N SER A 91 -8.90 -3.26 -7.03
CA SER A 91 -8.49 -2.23 -6.09
C SER A 91 -8.59 -0.80 -6.62
N LYS A 92 -8.97 0.13 -5.75
CA LYS A 92 -8.96 1.57 -6.08
C LYS A 92 -7.55 2.13 -6.21
N GLY A 93 -6.53 1.50 -5.62
CA GLY A 93 -5.14 1.97 -5.64
C GLY A 93 -4.22 0.98 -6.34
N SER A 94 -3.15 1.47 -6.94
CA SER A 94 -2.02 0.64 -7.36
C SER A 94 -0.80 0.80 -6.46
N ALA A 95 -0.93 1.58 -5.40
CA ALA A 95 0.06 1.82 -4.34
C ALA A 95 -0.67 2.20 -3.04
N THR A 96 -0.07 2.01 -1.87
CA THR A 96 -0.75 2.16 -0.58
C THR A 96 -1.27 3.57 -0.35
N ALA A 97 -0.47 4.61 -0.58
CA ALA A 97 -0.93 6.00 -0.39
C ALA A 97 -2.13 6.33 -1.29
N GLU A 98 -2.12 5.78 -2.50
CA GLU A 98 -3.21 5.90 -3.46
C GLU A 98 -4.48 5.20 -2.96
N TRP A 99 -4.32 4.00 -2.41
CA TRP A 99 -5.40 3.21 -1.83
C TRP A 99 -6.01 3.90 -0.61
N LEU A 100 -5.17 4.35 0.33
CA LEU A 100 -5.57 5.08 1.53
C LEU A 100 -6.32 6.36 1.17
N ARG A 101 -5.76 7.19 0.27
CA ARG A 101 -6.41 8.42 -0.21
C ARG A 101 -7.82 8.16 -0.70
N ARG A 102 -8.01 7.10 -1.51
CA ARG A 102 -9.30 6.83 -2.17
C ARG A 102 -10.34 6.18 -1.30
N HIS A 103 -9.94 5.62 -0.16
CA HIS A 103 -10.88 5.03 0.78
C HIS A 103 -11.16 5.96 1.96
N PHE A 104 -10.21 6.81 2.34
CA PHE A 104 -10.24 7.47 3.65
C PHE A 104 -10.02 8.99 3.62
N ALA A 105 -9.50 9.60 2.55
CA ALA A 105 -9.19 11.04 2.58
C ALA A 105 -10.40 11.95 2.81
N ASP A 106 -11.56 11.53 2.32
CA ASP A 106 -12.83 12.28 2.40
C ASP A 106 -13.89 11.51 3.21
N ARG A 107 -13.48 10.64 4.14
CA ARG A 107 -14.37 9.73 4.89
C ARG A 107 -14.04 9.74 6.38
N ASP A 108 -15.07 9.70 7.22
CA ASP A 108 -14.95 9.38 8.64
C ASP A 108 -15.13 7.86 8.84
N ALA A 109 -14.17 7.23 9.52
CA ALA A 109 -14.13 5.80 9.84
C ALA A 109 -14.01 5.58 11.37
N HIS A 110 -14.75 6.38 12.14
CA HIS A 110 -14.78 6.43 13.62
C HIS A 110 -15.32 5.17 14.30
N ASP A 111 -15.80 4.21 13.52
CA ASP A 111 -16.19 2.88 13.99
C ASP A 111 -15.10 1.82 13.82
N THR A 112 -13.93 2.23 13.31
CA THR A 112 -12.83 1.36 12.90
C THR A 112 -11.54 1.73 13.62
N VAL A 113 -10.79 0.71 14.05
CA VAL A 113 -9.42 0.83 14.54
C VAL A 113 -8.46 0.34 13.46
N TYR A 114 -7.43 1.14 13.17
CA TYR A 114 -6.44 0.83 12.15
C TYR A 114 -5.13 0.35 12.79
N VAL A 115 -4.82 -0.94 12.64
CA VAL A 115 -3.55 -1.55 13.07
C VAL A 115 -2.64 -1.63 11.85
N THR A 116 -1.50 -0.95 11.85
CA THR A 116 -0.69 -0.82 10.63
C THR A 116 0.81 -0.93 10.87
N ALA A 117 1.44 -1.72 10.02
CA ALA A 117 2.89 -1.75 9.82
C ALA A 117 3.35 -0.89 8.64
N ASN A 118 2.42 -0.28 7.89
CA ASN A 118 2.74 0.48 6.68
C ASN A 118 2.87 1.99 6.99
N PRO A 119 4.06 2.60 6.77
CA PRO A 119 4.31 4.00 7.12
C PRO A 119 3.55 5.02 6.29
N MET A 120 2.97 4.63 5.15
CA MET A 120 2.24 5.54 4.25
C MET A 120 1.01 6.17 4.92
N TYR A 121 0.52 5.60 6.01
CA TYR A 121 -0.57 6.21 6.76
C TYR A 121 -0.22 7.60 7.34
N ARG A 122 1.07 7.87 7.61
CA ARG A 122 1.58 9.17 8.11
C ARG A 122 1.84 10.18 6.99
N ALA A 123 1.78 9.76 5.73
CA ALA A 123 2.11 10.60 4.58
C ALA A 123 0.92 11.50 4.19
N THR A 124 0.55 12.43 5.06
CA THR A 124 -0.64 13.28 4.91
C THR A 124 -0.68 14.05 3.59
N GLU A 125 0.46 14.51 3.07
CA GLU A 125 0.53 15.20 1.76
C GLU A 125 0.16 14.28 0.58
N TRP A 126 0.37 12.97 0.72
CA TRP A 126 0.15 11.98 -0.33
C TRP A 126 -1.26 11.38 -0.22
N VAL A 127 -1.67 11.09 1.02
CA VAL A 127 -3.01 10.61 1.34
C VAL A 127 -4.04 11.73 1.16
N GLY A 128 -3.67 12.98 1.41
CA GLY A 128 -4.58 14.14 1.35
C GLY A 128 -5.40 14.35 2.62
N ALA A 129 -5.15 13.57 3.68
CA ALA A 129 -5.81 13.67 4.98
C ALA A 129 -4.89 13.21 6.11
N ASP A 130 -5.20 13.62 7.33
CA ASP A 130 -4.62 13.03 8.53
C ASP A 130 -5.44 11.81 8.95
N LEU A 131 -4.84 10.62 8.79
CA LEU A 131 -5.53 9.37 9.09
C LEU A 131 -5.74 9.15 10.59
N SER A 132 -5.01 9.84 11.48
CA SER A 132 -5.34 9.79 12.92
C SER A 132 -6.69 10.43 13.22
N GLU A 133 -7.15 11.37 12.40
CA GLU A 133 -8.48 12.00 12.54
C GLU A 133 -9.59 11.20 11.83
N THR A 134 -9.20 10.25 10.99
CA THR A 134 -10.13 9.44 10.18
C THR A 134 -10.65 8.22 10.94
N PHE A 135 -9.78 7.54 11.69
CA PHE A 135 -10.13 6.33 12.44
C PHE A 135 -10.44 6.66 13.90
N HIS A 136 -11.09 5.72 14.60
CA HIS A 136 -11.23 5.84 16.05
C HIS A 136 -9.87 5.82 16.75
N ASP A 137 -9.00 4.90 16.31
CA ASP A 137 -7.62 4.78 16.78
C ASP A 137 -6.73 4.25 15.64
N VAL A 138 -5.44 4.58 15.71
CA VAL A 138 -4.39 4.07 14.83
C VAL A 138 -3.26 3.48 15.66
N ILE A 139 -3.20 2.14 15.69
CA ILE A 139 -2.12 1.39 16.31
C ILE A 139 -0.98 1.26 15.29
N ASP A 140 0.07 2.03 15.53
CA ASP A 140 1.21 2.14 14.64
C ASP A 140 2.38 1.30 15.08
N LEU A 141 2.84 0.44 14.18
CA LEU A 141 3.93 -0.49 14.39
C LEU A 141 5.17 -0.15 13.56
N THR A 142 5.21 1.04 12.95
CA THR A 142 6.23 1.46 11.97
C THR A 142 7.55 1.95 12.59
N GLU A 143 7.65 2.06 13.91
CA GLU A 143 8.84 2.52 14.61
C GLU A 143 9.13 1.74 15.89
N GLY A 144 10.34 1.94 16.45
CA GLY A 144 10.69 1.46 17.78
C GLY A 144 11.04 -0.04 17.82
N ALA A 145 10.66 -0.70 18.91
CA ALA A 145 10.93 -2.13 19.15
C ALA A 145 10.22 -3.05 18.16
N PHE A 146 9.26 -2.55 17.40
CA PHE A 146 8.43 -3.33 16.48
C PHE A 146 9.10 -3.64 15.13
N VAL A 147 10.24 -3.00 14.85
CA VAL A 147 10.90 -3.06 13.53
C VAL A 147 12.14 -3.94 13.59
N GLU A 148 12.14 -5.00 12.76
CA GLU A 148 13.26 -5.92 12.56
C GLU A 148 13.61 -5.96 11.06
N ASP A 149 14.90 -5.91 10.72
CA ASP A 149 15.37 -5.96 9.33
C ASP A 149 14.70 -4.93 8.39
N GLY A 150 14.35 -3.75 8.94
CA GLY A 150 13.78 -2.63 8.18
C GLY A 150 12.25 -2.67 8.01
N THR A 151 11.55 -3.65 8.59
CA THR A 151 10.09 -3.77 8.54
C THR A 151 9.52 -4.30 9.86
N THR A 152 8.22 -4.13 10.09
CA THR A 152 7.52 -4.87 11.15
C THR A 152 7.32 -6.31 10.72
N MET A 153 7.54 -7.25 11.64
CA MET A 153 7.35 -8.69 11.39
C MET A 153 5.87 -9.08 11.51
N PRO A 154 5.40 -10.10 10.74
CA PRO A 154 3.98 -10.50 10.76
C PRO A 154 3.43 -10.84 12.16
N TYR A 155 4.21 -11.52 13.00
CA TYR A 155 3.78 -11.88 14.36
C TYR A 155 3.50 -10.66 15.23
N THR A 156 4.28 -9.57 15.08
CA THR A 156 4.08 -8.33 15.82
C THR A 156 2.76 -7.66 15.42
N VAL A 157 2.45 -7.67 14.11
CA VAL A 157 1.17 -7.18 13.59
C VAL A 157 0.00 -7.99 14.13
N ALA A 158 0.10 -9.33 14.10
CA ALA A 158 -0.95 -10.19 14.62
C ALA A 158 -1.18 -9.99 16.13
N ALA A 159 -0.11 -9.94 16.92
CA ALA A 159 -0.22 -9.74 18.36
C ALA A 159 -0.87 -8.38 18.71
N ALA A 160 -0.49 -7.31 18.01
CA ALA A 160 -1.11 -5.99 18.18
C ALA A 160 -2.59 -5.98 17.75
N ALA A 161 -2.94 -6.72 16.69
CA ALA A 161 -4.31 -6.80 16.22
C ALA A 161 -5.21 -7.62 17.15
N VAL A 162 -4.69 -8.69 17.79
CA VAL A 162 -5.39 -9.40 18.87
C VAL A 162 -5.64 -8.48 20.06
N TRP A 163 -4.62 -7.72 20.49
CA TRP A 163 -4.80 -6.72 21.55
C TRP A 163 -5.90 -5.70 21.17
N ALA A 164 -5.88 -5.19 19.93
CA ALA A 164 -6.88 -4.26 19.44
C ALA A 164 -8.31 -4.85 19.48
N ALA A 165 -8.46 -6.13 19.13
CA ALA A 165 -9.75 -6.82 19.18
C ALA A 165 -10.32 -6.90 20.60
N GLU A 166 -9.47 -7.16 21.59
CA GLU A 166 -9.85 -7.23 22.99
C GLU A 166 -10.17 -5.85 23.58
N THR A 167 -9.36 -4.84 23.24
CA THR A 167 -9.52 -3.46 23.73
C THR A 167 -10.73 -2.78 23.10
N TYR A 168 -11.01 -3.06 21.81
CA TYR A 168 -12.06 -2.41 21.03
C TYR A 168 -13.11 -3.39 20.48
N PRO A 169 -13.84 -4.13 21.33
CA PRO A 169 -14.74 -5.21 20.89
C PRO A 169 -15.94 -4.74 20.05
N LYS A 170 -16.26 -3.44 20.08
CA LYS A 170 -17.35 -2.81 19.31
C LYS A 170 -16.86 -2.02 18.09
N LYS A 171 -15.61 -2.20 17.69
CA LYS A 171 -15.04 -1.57 16.50
C LYS A 171 -14.79 -2.61 15.42
N ARG A 172 -14.73 -2.15 14.18
CA ARG A 172 -14.14 -2.90 13.06
C ARG A 172 -12.63 -2.82 13.17
N LEU A 173 -11.93 -3.85 12.72
CA LEU A 173 -10.47 -3.85 12.67
C LEU A 173 -9.98 -3.80 11.23
N LEU A 174 -9.16 -2.79 10.92
CA LEU A 174 -8.39 -2.73 9.69
C LEU A 174 -6.94 -3.10 10.05
N VAL A 175 -6.44 -4.24 9.59
CA VAL A 175 -5.13 -4.78 9.99
C VAL A 175 -4.23 -4.85 8.76
N HIS A 176 -3.15 -4.06 8.72
CA HIS A 176 -2.32 -3.91 7.53
C HIS A 176 -0.89 -4.38 7.77
N PHE A 177 -0.61 -5.56 7.22
CA PHE A 177 0.71 -6.20 7.21
C PHE A 177 1.58 -5.60 6.12
N MET A 178 2.89 -5.49 6.37
CA MET A 178 3.83 -5.11 5.32
C MET A 178 4.13 -6.23 4.32
N GLN A 179 3.91 -7.49 4.67
CA GLN A 179 4.20 -8.59 3.76
C GLN A 179 2.99 -8.86 2.85
N PRO A 180 3.21 -9.26 1.58
CA PRO A 180 4.48 -9.68 0.96
C PRO A 180 5.40 -8.60 0.41
N HIS A 181 5.04 -7.32 0.49
CA HIS A 181 5.89 -6.23 0.01
C HIS A 181 7.32 -6.25 0.58
N HIS A 182 8.26 -5.69 -0.18
CA HIS A 182 9.64 -5.57 0.28
C HIS A 182 9.75 -4.56 1.45
N PRO A 183 10.72 -4.69 2.38
CA PRO A 183 11.91 -5.55 2.33
C PRO A 183 11.58 -7.04 2.38
N PHE A 184 12.28 -7.84 1.55
CA PHE A 184 12.12 -9.29 1.59
C PHE A 184 12.94 -9.86 2.75
N VAL A 185 12.27 -10.20 3.85
CA VAL A 185 12.94 -10.62 5.09
C VAL A 185 13.08 -12.13 5.23
N SER A 186 12.64 -12.90 4.23
CA SER A 186 12.80 -14.35 4.22
C SER A 186 14.26 -14.77 4.23
N ARG A 187 14.53 -15.94 4.81
CA ARG A 187 15.86 -16.54 4.82
C ARG A 187 16.44 -16.62 3.39
N PHE A 188 15.62 -17.02 2.43
CA PHE A 188 16.01 -17.09 1.03
C PHE A 188 16.45 -15.72 0.49
N ALA A 189 15.67 -14.66 0.74
CA ALA A 189 16.01 -13.32 0.30
C ALA A 189 17.33 -12.83 0.91
N ARG A 190 17.60 -13.14 2.19
CA ARG A 190 18.87 -12.83 2.86
C ARG A 190 20.06 -13.56 2.23
N GLU A 191 19.91 -14.85 1.93
CA GLU A 191 20.97 -15.65 1.29
C GLU A 191 21.26 -15.21 -0.16
N HIS A 192 20.37 -14.41 -0.76
CA HIS A 192 20.47 -13.91 -2.13
C HIS A 192 20.67 -12.39 -2.22
N ASP A 193 21.03 -11.71 -1.12
CA ASP A 193 21.25 -10.25 -1.07
C ASP A 193 20.05 -9.43 -1.60
N LEU A 194 18.84 -9.94 -1.41
CA LEU A 194 17.57 -9.27 -1.75
C LEU A 194 16.93 -8.55 -0.57
N LEU A 195 17.62 -8.50 0.57
CA LEU A 195 17.28 -7.59 1.65
C LEU A 195 17.70 -6.18 1.23
N ASP A 196 16.82 -5.19 1.43
CA ASP A 196 17.18 -3.78 1.29
C ASP A 196 17.36 -3.16 2.70
N PRO A 197 18.56 -3.26 3.31
CA PRO A 197 18.80 -2.69 4.63
C PRO A 197 18.89 -1.16 4.62
N GLU A 198 18.96 -0.52 3.44
CA GLU A 198 18.93 0.94 3.32
C GLU A 198 17.51 1.50 3.39
N MET A 199 16.48 0.66 3.15
CA MET A 199 15.09 1.00 3.42
C MET A 199 14.86 1.17 4.93
N ARG A 200 14.76 2.44 5.36
CA ARG A 200 14.26 2.79 6.68
C ARG A 200 12.86 3.36 6.56
N LEU A 201 11.91 2.85 7.34
CA LEU A 201 10.51 3.30 7.40
C LEU A 201 10.38 4.83 7.54
N ARG A 202 11.28 5.48 8.29
CA ARG A 202 11.34 6.95 8.42
C ARG A 202 11.55 7.69 7.09
N GLN A 203 12.30 7.13 6.15
CA GLN A 203 12.50 7.76 4.85
C GLN A 203 11.20 7.82 4.04
N PHE A 204 10.34 6.80 4.16
CA PHE A 204 9.03 6.73 3.48
C PHE A 204 8.07 7.83 3.94
N VAL A 205 8.03 8.11 5.24
CA VAL A 205 7.19 9.20 5.77
C VAL A 205 7.67 10.57 5.27
N THR A 206 8.99 10.78 5.16
CA THR A 206 9.55 12.09 4.78
C THR A 206 9.58 12.38 3.28
N GLU A 207 9.70 11.38 2.41
CA GLU A 207 9.75 11.59 0.95
C GLU A 207 8.66 10.82 0.16
N GLY A 208 7.67 10.22 0.82
CA GLY A 208 6.64 9.34 0.22
C GLY A 208 7.16 7.92 -0.07
N GLU A 209 6.42 7.11 -0.85
CA GLU A 209 6.96 5.90 -1.54
C GLU A 209 8.24 6.33 -2.30
N THR A 210 9.40 6.18 -1.65
CA THR A 210 10.55 7.06 -1.89
C THR A 210 11.26 6.72 -3.20
N ARG A 211 12.12 7.65 -3.63
CA ARG A 211 13.20 7.42 -4.59
C ARG A 211 14.02 6.15 -4.30
N THR A 212 14.09 5.70 -3.04
CA THR A 212 14.84 4.51 -2.60
C THR A 212 14.17 3.22 -3.05
N GLU A 213 12.89 3.03 -2.76
CA GLU A 213 12.12 1.88 -3.25
C GLU A 213 12.05 1.86 -4.78
N THR A 214 11.75 3.02 -5.38
CA THR A 214 11.79 3.17 -6.85
C THR A 214 13.19 2.83 -7.39
N ARG A 215 14.26 3.08 -6.63
CA ARG A 215 15.64 2.74 -7.01
C ARG A 215 15.92 1.25 -6.81
N ALA A 216 15.44 0.62 -5.74
CA ALA A 216 15.58 -0.81 -5.50
C ALA A 216 14.93 -1.62 -6.63
N TRP A 217 13.66 -1.32 -6.95
CA TRP A 217 12.97 -1.94 -8.08
C TRP A 217 13.64 -1.70 -9.43
N ARG A 218 14.17 -0.49 -9.67
CA ARG A 218 14.94 -0.20 -10.88
C ARG A 218 16.25 -0.95 -10.94
N GLU A 219 16.93 -1.13 -9.81
CA GLU A 219 18.20 -1.82 -9.74
C GLU A 219 18.02 -3.33 -9.91
N TRP A 220 17.05 -3.96 -9.22
CA TRP A 220 16.67 -5.35 -9.47
C TRP A 220 16.20 -5.54 -10.90
N GLY A 221 15.38 -4.63 -11.44
CA GLY A 221 14.97 -4.68 -12.84
C GLY A 221 16.14 -4.61 -13.81
N ARG A 222 17.13 -3.75 -13.54
CA ARG A 222 18.38 -3.68 -14.31
C ARG A 222 19.17 -4.99 -14.24
N GLN A 223 19.28 -5.60 -13.07
CA GLN A 223 19.98 -6.87 -12.87
C GLN A 223 19.27 -8.04 -13.57
N VAL A 224 17.94 -8.04 -13.61
CA VAL A 224 17.16 -9.00 -14.42
C VAL A 224 17.44 -8.79 -15.90
N ASP A 225 17.40 -7.54 -16.38
CA ASP A 225 17.67 -7.21 -17.79
C ASP A 225 19.10 -7.58 -18.23
N THR A 226 20.10 -7.47 -17.34
CA THR A 226 21.48 -7.87 -17.61
C THR A 226 21.76 -9.35 -17.40
N GLY A 227 20.83 -10.10 -16.80
CA GLY A 227 20.98 -11.52 -16.47
C GLY A 227 21.77 -11.79 -15.18
N ASP A 228 22.07 -10.75 -14.39
CA ASP A 228 22.76 -10.87 -13.10
C ASP A 228 21.83 -11.43 -12.00
N LEU A 229 20.51 -11.23 -12.14
CA LEU A 229 19.48 -11.72 -11.22
C LEU A 229 18.39 -12.46 -12.01
N PRO A 230 18.20 -13.78 -11.83
CA PRO A 230 17.05 -14.48 -12.42
C PRO A 230 15.74 -13.93 -11.85
N ILE A 231 14.74 -13.68 -12.72
CA ILE A 231 13.43 -13.17 -12.31
C ILE A 231 12.73 -14.12 -11.31
N GLU A 232 12.97 -15.42 -11.45
CA GLU A 232 12.45 -16.46 -10.57
C GLU A 232 12.98 -16.33 -9.15
N THR A 233 14.19 -15.80 -8.97
CA THR A 233 14.77 -15.49 -7.66
C THR A 233 13.97 -14.38 -6.98
N LEU A 234 13.66 -13.31 -7.71
CA LEU A 234 12.88 -12.19 -7.19
C LEU A 234 11.41 -12.60 -6.92
N TRP A 235 10.81 -13.36 -7.82
CA TRP A 235 9.47 -13.95 -7.62
C TRP A 235 9.43 -14.84 -6.38
N ARG A 236 10.47 -15.66 -6.16
CA ARG A 236 10.56 -16.50 -4.97
C ARG A 236 10.71 -15.68 -3.70
N ALA A 237 11.55 -14.65 -3.68
CA ALA A 237 11.70 -13.78 -2.51
C ALA A 237 10.36 -13.16 -2.10
N TYR A 238 9.59 -12.68 -3.08
CA TYR A 238 8.26 -12.11 -2.90
C TYR A 238 7.25 -13.13 -2.36
N ARG A 239 7.19 -14.33 -2.94
CA ARG A 239 6.36 -15.44 -2.44
C ARG A 239 6.76 -15.94 -1.05
N ASP A 240 8.05 -16.04 -0.78
CA ASP A 240 8.54 -16.49 0.53
C ASP A 240 8.18 -15.45 1.60
N ASN A 241 8.13 -14.15 1.24
CA ASN A 241 7.64 -13.09 2.13
C ASN A 241 6.13 -13.20 2.40
N LEU A 242 5.31 -13.56 1.40
CA LEU A 242 3.89 -13.90 1.63
C LEU A 242 3.78 -15.08 2.60
N THR A 243 4.58 -16.13 2.35
CA THR A 243 4.56 -17.37 3.15
C THR A 243 4.92 -17.10 4.62
N LEU A 244 5.77 -16.10 4.90
CA LEU A 244 6.06 -15.67 6.26
C LEU A 244 4.86 -15.03 6.97
N ALA A 245 3.96 -14.37 6.24
CA ALA A 245 2.81 -13.68 6.81
C ALA A 245 1.62 -14.60 7.09
N LEU A 246 1.44 -15.64 6.26
CA LEU A 246 0.27 -16.52 6.33
C LEU A 246 0.05 -17.18 7.70
N PRO A 247 1.08 -17.65 8.45
CA PRO A 247 0.87 -18.16 9.81
C PRO A 247 0.27 -17.11 10.76
N ALA A 248 0.75 -15.88 10.70
CA ALA A 248 0.22 -14.79 11.53
C ALA A 248 -1.22 -14.43 11.13
N VAL A 249 -1.55 -14.48 9.83
CA VAL A 249 -2.93 -14.32 9.36
C VAL A 249 -3.81 -15.46 9.86
N HIS A 250 -3.33 -16.71 9.83
CA HIS A 250 -4.06 -17.86 10.36
C HIS A 250 -4.37 -17.68 11.86
N ASP A 251 -3.39 -17.26 12.65
CA ASP A 251 -3.58 -16.98 14.08
C ASP A 251 -4.67 -15.91 14.31
N LEU A 252 -4.74 -14.89 13.44
CA LEU A 252 -5.82 -13.89 13.48
C LEU A 252 -7.18 -14.49 13.13
N LEU A 253 -7.26 -15.40 12.16
CA LEU A 253 -8.52 -16.07 11.82
C LEU A 253 -9.06 -16.92 12.97
N ASP A 254 -8.17 -17.52 13.76
CA ASP A 254 -8.55 -18.30 14.95
C ASP A 254 -8.95 -17.39 16.14
N ALA A 255 -8.30 -16.22 16.27
CA ALA A 255 -8.53 -15.30 17.38
C ALA A 255 -9.72 -14.34 17.16
N PHE A 256 -10.00 -13.96 15.91
CA PHE A 256 -11.04 -12.99 15.60
C PHE A 256 -12.43 -13.60 15.58
N GLU A 257 -13.35 -12.89 16.24
CA GLU A 257 -14.78 -13.14 16.08
C GLU A 257 -15.34 -12.40 14.87
N GLY A 258 -16.44 -12.91 14.31
CA GLY A 258 -17.16 -12.25 13.22
C GLY A 258 -16.64 -12.62 11.82
N ARG A 259 -17.01 -11.81 10.84
CA ARG A 259 -16.63 -11.97 9.44
C ARG A 259 -15.28 -11.31 9.18
N THR A 260 -14.28 -12.11 8.85
CA THR A 260 -12.95 -11.63 8.50
C THR A 260 -12.74 -11.73 6.99
N VAL A 261 -12.14 -10.70 6.41
CA VAL A 261 -11.73 -10.69 5.01
C VAL A 261 -10.22 -10.54 4.95
N VAL A 262 -9.55 -11.40 4.19
CA VAL A 262 -8.13 -11.26 3.84
C VAL A 262 -8.04 -10.73 2.41
N THR A 263 -7.39 -9.58 2.24
CA THR A 263 -7.30 -8.86 0.96
C THR A 263 -5.90 -8.27 0.78
N SER A 264 -5.73 -7.55 -0.33
CA SER A 264 -4.62 -6.61 -0.51
C SER A 264 -5.11 -5.20 -0.83
N ASP A 265 -4.26 -4.21 -0.60
CA ASP A 265 -4.45 -2.83 -1.01
C ASP A 265 -4.07 -2.63 -2.49
N HIS A 266 -3.05 -3.32 -2.98
CA HIS A 266 -2.65 -3.38 -4.39
C HIS A 266 -1.77 -4.61 -4.67
N GLY A 267 -1.34 -4.81 -5.91
CA GLY A 267 -0.35 -5.83 -6.28
C GLY A 267 1.05 -5.24 -6.51
N ASN A 268 1.89 -5.96 -7.24
CA ASN A 268 3.26 -5.54 -7.54
C ASN A 268 3.72 -6.02 -8.93
N MET A 269 4.36 -5.14 -9.69
CA MET A 269 4.95 -5.47 -10.99
C MET A 269 6.39 -5.94 -10.82
N LEU A 270 6.76 -6.97 -11.57
CA LEU A 270 8.07 -7.60 -11.62
C LEU A 270 8.60 -7.61 -13.07
N GLY A 271 8.41 -6.50 -13.79
CA GLY A 271 8.89 -6.32 -15.15
C GLY A 271 7.82 -6.51 -16.24
N GLU A 272 6.54 -6.57 -15.88
CA GLU A 272 5.46 -6.66 -16.86
C GLU A 272 5.30 -5.36 -17.68
N ARG A 273 4.61 -5.48 -18.82
CA ARG A 273 4.40 -4.40 -19.76
C ARG A 273 3.11 -3.66 -19.45
N ALA A 274 3.23 -2.45 -18.94
CA ALA A 274 2.08 -1.63 -18.59
C ALA A 274 1.44 -0.97 -19.81
N THR A 275 0.12 -1.08 -19.90
CA THR A 275 -0.68 -0.37 -20.91
C THR A 275 -0.96 1.07 -20.43
N PRO A 276 -1.11 2.05 -21.34
CA PRO A 276 -1.25 1.92 -22.80
C PRO A 276 0.06 2.03 -23.59
N PHE A 277 1.19 2.36 -22.96
CA PHE A 277 2.43 2.65 -23.68
C PHE A 277 3.37 1.47 -23.82
N ALA A 278 2.98 0.31 -23.27
CA ALA A 278 3.81 -0.88 -23.18
C ALA A 278 5.18 -0.47 -22.64
N GLU A 279 5.24 0.12 -21.46
CA GLU A 279 6.52 0.34 -20.78
C GLU A 279 6.74 -0.80 -19.79
N THR A 280 7.99 -1.21 -19.62
CA THR A 280 8.36 -2.20 -18.61
C THR A 280 8.32 -1.51 -17.25
N VAL A 281 7.51 -2.03 -16.34
CA VAL A 281 7.28 -1.44 -15.02
C VAL A 281 7.72 -2.43 -13.94
N TRP A 282 8.34 -1.88 -12.91
CA TRP A 282 8.81 -2.59 -11.72
C TRP A 282 8.24 -1.89 -10.48
N GLY A 283 7.88 -2.67 -9.47
CA GLY A 283 7.20 -2.17 -8.28
C GLY A 283 5.76 -1.80 -8.56
N HIS A 284 5.27 -0.75 -7.92
CA HIS A 284 3.84 -0.44 -7.84
C HIS A 284 3.57 1.07 -8.05
N PRO A 285 3.99 1.63 -9.21
CA PRO A 285 3.80 3.05 -9.46
C PRO A 285 2.32 3.44 -9.39
N GLN A 286 2.06 4.59 -8.77
CA GLN A 286 0.72 5.14 -8.64
C GLN A 286 0.04 5.37 -10.01
N GLU A 287 -1.29 5.31 -9.98
CA GLU A 287 -2.21 5.57 -11.08
C GLU A 287 -2.28 4.49 -12.15
N TYR A 288 -1.40 3.48 -12.14
CA TYR A 288 -1.52 2.35 -13.05
C TYR A 288 -2.74 1.51 -12.73
N GLN A 289 -3.29 0.86 -13.76
CA GLN A 289 -4.48 0.00 -13.66
C GLN A 289 -4.23 -1.29 -14.45
N THR A 290 -3.07 -1.90 -14.20
CA THR A 290 -2.71 -3.23 -14.74
C THR A 290 -3.21 -4.31 -13.78
N PRO A 291 -3.63 -5.48 -14.27
CA PRO A 291 -4.09 -6.59 -13.43
C PRO A 291 -3.13 -6.91 -12.28
N GLU A 292 -1.83 -6.90 -12.54
CA GLU A 292 -0.78 -7.19 -11.56
C GLU A 292 -0.70 -6.17 -10.41
N LEU A 293 -1.33 -5.00 -10.55
CA LEU A 293 -1.36 -3.96 -9.51
C LEU A 293 -2.73 -3.79 -8.87
N VAL A 294 -3.82 -4.09 -9.58
CA VAL A 294 -5.15 -3.75 -9.09
C VAL A 294 -6.05 -4.96 -8.93
N ASP A 295 -5.70 -6.12 -9.48
CA ASP A 295 -6.44 -7.34 -9.20
C ASP A 295 -5.89 -7.96 -7.91
N VAL A 296 -6.66 -7.81 -6.83
CA VAL A 296 -6.28 -8.21 -5.47
C VAL A 296 -7.12 -9.39 -4.99
N PRO A 297 -6.59 -10.23 -4.09
CA PRO A 297 -7.36 -11.27 -3.42
C PRO A 297 -8.47 -10.66 -2.57
N TRP A 298 -9.60 -11.36 -2.49
CA TRP A 298 -10.69 -11.08 -1.57
C TRP A 298 -11.17 -12.41 -1.01
N LEU A 299 -10.55 -12.86 0.08
CA LEU A 299 -10.87 -14.11 0.76
C LEU A 299 -11.82 -13.83 1.92
N VAL A 300 -13.08 -14.23 1.78
CA VAL A 300 -14.06 -14.11 2.86
C VAL A 300 -14.00 -15.34 3.75
N THR A 301 -13.72 -15.14 5.03
CA THR A 301 -13.80 -16.17 6.05
C THR A 301 -15.10 -15.98 6.85
N ASN A 302 -15.71 -17.08 7.29
CA ASN A 302 -16.98 -17.07 8.04
C ASN A 302 -18.13 -16.30 7.33
N PRO A 303 -18.43 -16.54 6.05
CA PRO A 303 -19.43 -15.76 5.29
C PRO A 303 -20.84 -15.82 5.90
N SER A 304 -21.17 -16.89 6.61
CA SER A 304 -22.47 -17.09 7.26
C SER A 304 -22.66 -16.29 8.55
N VAL A 305 -21.60 -15.73 9.13
CA VAL A 305 -21.68 -14.94 10.37
C VAL A 305 -22.11 -13.52 10.01
N PRO A 306 -23.20 -12.98 10.60
CA PRO A 306 -23.57 -11.58 10.44
C PRO A 306 -22.48 -10.67 11.01
N THR A 307 -22.26 -9.51 10.38
CA THR A 307 -21.34 -8.51 10.91
C THR A 307 -21.83 -7.98 12.26
N ARG A 308 -20.90 -7.66 13.15
CA ARG A 308 -21.16 -7.12 14.48
C ARG A 308 -21.74 -5.71 14.40
N ALA A 309 -22.48 -5.32 15.45
CA ALA A 309 -22.90 -3.93 15.59
C ALA A 309 -21.72 -3.08 16.11
N THR A 310 -21.37 -2.02 15.37
CA THR A 310 -20.25 -1.15 15.69
C THR A 310 -20.71 0.17 16.33
N THR A 311 -19.83 0.82 17.09
CA THR A 311 -20.06 2.20 17.58
C THR A 311 -19.10 3.16 16.91
N ALA A 312 -19.60 4.30 16.43
CA ALA A 312 -18.76 5.39 15.94
C ALA A 312 -18.49 6.36 17.09
N ASP A 313 -17.22 6.51 17.45
CA ASP A 313 -16.76 7.39 18.53
C ASP A 313 -15.59 8.23 18.00
N PRO A 314 -15.44 9.50 18.40
CA PRO A 314 -14.36 10.37 17.91
C PRO A 314 -12.97 9.74 18.03
N PRO A 315 -12.01 10.20 17.21
CA PRO A 315 -10.62 9.78 17.33
C PRO A 315 -10.08 10.00 18.75
N ILE A 316 -9.30 9.04 19.26
CA ILE A 316 -8.58 9.21 20.52
C ILE A 316 -7.27 9.95 20.29
N ASP A 317 -6.91 10.84 21.22
CA ASP A 317 -5.59 11.47 21.17
C ASP A 317 -4.54 10.41 21.47
N ARG A 318 -3.51 10.38 20.63
CA ARG A 318 -2.39 9.46 20.77
C ARG A 318 -1.62 9.66 22.08
N LEU A 319 -1.62 10.88 22.62
CA LEU A 319 -1.02 11.18 23.92
C LEU A 319 -1.82 10.59 25.09
N ASP A 320 -3.10 10.29 24.88
CA ASP A 320 -3.98 9.67 25.88
C ASP A 320 -3.95 8.14 25.81
N ARG A 321 -3.26 7.55 24.83
CA ARG A 321 -3.07 6.10 24.70
C ARG A 321 -1.90 5.63 25.56
N ASP A 322 -2.13 4.59 26.35
CA ASP A 322 -1.08 3.92 27.11
C ASP A 322 -0.26 3.00 26.17
N ASP A 323 0.59 3.60 25.34
CA ASP A 323 1.50 2.89 24.44
C ASP A 323 2.40 1.90 25.18
N ASP A 324 2.66 2.17 26.46
CA ASP A 324 3.44 1.30 27.35
C ASP A 324 2.70 -0.02 27.60
N GLU A 325 1.36 -0.04 27.68
CA GLU A 325 0.58 -1.28 27.85
C GLU A 325 0.74 -2.22 26.64
N LEU A 326 0.63 -1.70 25.42
CA LEU A 326 0.84 -2.49 24.20
C LEU A 326 2.28 -2.98 24.12
N SER A 327 3.25 -2.12 24.41
CA SER A 327 4.67 -2.46 24.40
C SER A 327 5.00 -3.54 25.43
N ASP A 328 4.54 -3.40 26.67
CA ASP A 328 4.74 -4.36 27.75
C ASP A 328 4.13 -5.71 27.42
N ARG A 329 2.93 -5.71 26.83
CA ARG A 329 2.25 -6.95 26.42
C ARG A 329 2.98 -7.66 25.28
N LEU A 330 3.51 -6.92 24.31
CA LEU A 330 4.34 -7.47 23.24
C LEU A 330 5.68 -7.99 23.77
N SER A 331 6.34 -7.27 24.69
CA SER A 331 7.55 -7.75 25.38
C SER A 331 7.30 -9.02 26.18
N ALA A 332 6.17 -9.14 26.87
CA ALA A 332 5.80 -10.34 27.63
C ALA A 332 5.62 -11.58 26.73
N LEU A 333 5.24 -11.38 25.46
CA LEU A 333 5.15 -12.42 24.45
C LEU A 333 6.50 -12.69 23.74
N GLY A 334 7.55 -11.93 24.07
CA GLY A 334 8.90 -12.07 23.52
C GLY A 334 9.13 -11.29 22.22
N TYR A 335 8.31 -10.27 21.94
CA TYR A 335 8.30 -9.53 20.67
C TYR A 335 8.82 -8.07 20.76
N ALA A 336 9.25 -7.60 21.93
CA ALA A 336 9.78 -6.24 22.13
C ALA A 336 10.90 -6.19 23.16
#